data_AF-A0A939JI84-F1
#
_entry.id   AF-A0A939JI84-F1
#
_cell.length_a   1.000
_cell.length_b   1.000
_cell.length_c   1.000
_cell.angle_alpha   90.00
_cell.angle_beta   90.00
_cell.angle_gamma   90.00
#
_symmetry.space_group_name_H-M   'P 1'
#
loop_
_entity.id
_entity.type
_entity.pdbx_description
1 polymer ?
#
loop_
_entity_poly.entity_id
_entity_poly.type
_entity_poly.pdbx_seq_one_letter_code
_entity_poly.pdbx_strand_id
1 'polypeptide(L)'
;APQTVGAYLSWPWSKAAAVLAAWQEWGPDQPDEIWSSAHLESAAGGRNPTVSVATFSLGTYSDLQNAVDRLADRAGSPASSVSLRRRGYKEAMLVYAGCASFSEDQCHLPGATPGRTSQGALQRETYSAASDFYDRSIPAAGLAALLARAEAFASQSAGGGSIALTALGGAINRVDPSATAFVHRRSRMLAQYIASWRPGSSGSAQQNWLKDTHATMRPYASGAAYQNYTDPTLTDWRTAYFGDAATRLTALKKKYDPEKVFNFPQSL
;
A
#
# COMPACT_ATOMS: atom_id res chain seq x y z
N ALA A 1 -5.55 -0.50 26.31
CA ALA A 1 -4.88 -0.18 25.03
C ALA A 1 -4.88 1.33 24.83
N PRO A 2 -3.88 1.93 24.18
CA PRO A 2 -3.84 3.38 23.99
C PRO A 2 -5.07 3.88 23.22
N GLN A 3 -5.49 5.11 23.52
CA GLN A 3 -6.40 5.84 22.65
C GLN A 3 -5.66 6.23 21.37
N THR A 4 -6.40 6.24 20.27
CA THR A 4 -5.87 6.55 18.93
C THR A 4 -6.79 7.53 18.25
N VAL A 5 -6.28 8.21 17.23
CA VAL A 5 -7.08 9.05 16.36
C VAL A 5 -6.85 8.61 14.93
N GLY A 6 -7.93 8.33 14.19
CA GLY A 6 -7.86 8.02 12.77
C GLY A 6 -8.54 9.10 11.96
N ALA A 7 -7.94 9.49 10.83
CA ALA A 7 -8.59 10.35 9.85
C ALA A 7 -8.63 9.73 8.47
N TYR A 8 -9.77 9.87 7.78
CA TYR A 8 -9.93 9.56 6.36
C TYR A 8 -10.41 10.80 5.64
N LEU A 9 -9.67 11.21 4.61
CA LEU A 9 -9.96 12.39 3.81
C LEU A 9 -10.12 11.98 2.35
N SER A 10 -11.06 12.61 1.63
CA SER A 10 -11.19 12.43 0.19
C SER A 10 -11.42 13.75 -0.53
N TRP A 11 -10.99 13.80 -1.79
CA TRP A 11 -11.14 14.94 -2.68
C TRP A 11 -11.78 14.50 -4.00
N PRO A 12 -12.33 15.45 -4.78
CA PRO A 12 -12.75 15.16 -6.14
C PRO A 12 -11.53 14.75 -6.98
N TRP A 13 -11.72 13.86 -7.95
CA TRP A 13 -10.63 13.36 -8.80
C TRP A 13 -9.82 14.47 -9.48
N SER A 14 -10.46 15.60 -9.82
CA SER A 14 -9.80 16.79 -10.39
C SER A 14 -8.71 17.40 -9.50
N LYS A 15 -8.65 17.02 -8.21
CA LYS A 15 -7.62 17.45 -7.25
C LYS A 15 -6.54 16.38 -7.00
N ALA A 16 -6.64 15.19 -7.60
CA ALA A 16 -5.75 14.07 -7.29
C ALA A 16 -4.27 14.39 -7.46
N ALA A 17 -3.89 15.09 -8.54
CA ALA A 17 -2.49 15.51 -8.75
C ALA A 17 -1.97 16.42 -7.62
N ALA A 18 -2.76 17.41 -7.21
CA ALA A 18 -2.39 18.33 -6.14
C ALA A 18 -2.34 17.63 -4.77
N VAL A 19 -3.29 16.72 -4.50
CA VAL A 19 -3.32 15.92 -3.27
C VAL A 19 -2.10 15.02 -3.17
N LEU A 20 -1.76 14.27 -4.23
CA LEU A 20 -0.57 13.41 -4.23
C LEU A 20 0.73 14.21 -4.12
N ALA A 21 0.83 15.35 -4.82
CA ALA A 21 1.97 16.25 -4.74
C ALA A 21 2.16 16.81 -3.33
N ALA A 22 1.08 17.19 -2.65
CA ALA A 22 1.11 17.64 -1.26
C ALA A 22 1.43 16.49 -0.30
N TRP A 23 0.80 15.33 -0.48
CA TRP A 23 0.94 14.19 0.42
C TRP A 23 2.34 13.60 0.44
N GLN A 24 3.03 13.44 -0.70
CA GLN A 24 4.38 12.86 -0.73
C GLN A 24 5.46 13.71 -0.03
N GLU A 25 5.16 14.98 0.19
CA GLU A 25 6.00 15.93 0.92
C GLU A 25 5.52 16.17 2.36
N TRP A 26 4.36 15.61 2.73
CA TRP A 26 3.76 15.79 4.05
C TRP A 26 3.80 14.46 4.83
N GLY A 27 3.38 13.36 4.21
CA GLY A 27 3.21 12.05 4.84
C GLY A 27 4.51 11.48 5.40
N PRO A 28 5.57 11.29 4.59
CA PRO A 28 6.85 10.74 5.06
C PRO A 28 7.58 11.60 6.11
N ASP A 29 7.22 12.88 6.21
CA ASP A 29 7.87 13.84 7.12
C ASP A 29 7.02 14.11 8.39
N GLN A 30 5.96 13.32 8.62
CA GLN A 30 5.21 13.36 9.87
C GLN A 30 6.01 12.82 11.06
N PRO A 31 5.70 13.25 12.30
CA PRO A 31 6.32 12.68 13.49
C PRO A 31 5.94 11.20 13.65
N ASP A 32 6.74 10.44 14.41
CA ASP A 32 6.62 8.97 14.51
C ASP A 32 5.23 8.50 14.97
N GLU A 33 4.50 9.33 15.73
CA GLU A 33 3.15 9.04 16.19
C GLU A 33 2.07 9.19 15.12
N ILE A 34 2.36 9.69 13.90
CA ILE A 34 1.42 9.82 12.78
C ILE A 34 1.89 8.98 11.60
N TRP A 35 1.03 8.09 11.13
CA TRP A 35 1.20 7.33 9.91
C TRP A 35 0.16 7.74 8.87
N SER A 36 0.51 7.66 7.58
CA SER A 36 -0.43 7.94 6.49
C SER A 36 -0.18 7.10 5.24
N SER A 37 -1.25 6.88 4.48
CA SER A 37 -1.22 6.31 3.13
C SER A 37 -2.17 7.08 2.22
N ALA A 38 -1.73 7.38 0.99
CA ALA A 38 -2.57 7.92 -0.07
C ALA A 38 -3.03 6.80 -1.00
N HIS A 39 -4.28 6.83 -1.40
CA HIS A 39 -4.95 5.77 -2.15
C HIS A 39 -5.59 6.33 -3.41
N LEU A 40 -5.33 5.67 -4.54
CA LEU A 40 -6.09 5.80 -5.77
C LEU A 40 -6.86 4.50 -5.99
N GLU A 41 -8.18 4.56 -5.86
CA GLU A 41 -9.04 3.38 -5.94
C GLU A 41 -9.96 3.50 -7.15
N SER A 42 -10.02 2.44 -7.94
CA SER A 42 -10.87 2.31 -9.12
C SER A 42 -11.73 1.07 -8.99
N ALA A 43 -13.05 1.26 -9.00
CA ALA A 43 -14.02 0.16 -9.08
C ALA A 43 -14.46 -0.04 -10.53
N ALA A 44 -14.81 -1.27 -10.89
CA ALA A 44 -15.42 -1.57 -12.18
C ALA A 44 -16.69 -0.75 -12.45
N GLY A 45 -16.94 -0.45 -13.72
CA GLY A 45 -18.17 0.19 -14.18
C GLY A 45 -18.03 1.65 -14.64
N GLY A 46 -16.83 2.07 -15.05
CA GLY A 46 -16.66 3.32 -15.81
C GLY A 46 -16.82 4.61 -15.01
N ARG A 47 -16.70 4.55 -13.68
CA ARG A 47 -16.69 5.76 -12.82
C ARG A 47 -15.28 6.29 -12.72
N ASN A 48 -15.13 7.62 -12.58
CA ASN A 48 -13.83 8.20 -12.29
C ASN A 48 -13.20 7.54 -11.05
N PRO A 49 -11.88 7.30 -11.04
CA PRO A 49 -11.19 6.86 -9.85
C PRO A 49 -11.39 7.82 -8.67
N THR A 50 -11.13 7.34 -7.48
CA THR A 50 -11.18 8.15 -6.25
C THR A 50 -9.79 8.38 -5.71
N VAL A 51 -9.58 9.54 -5.09
CA VAL A 51 -8.36 9.86 -4.33
C VAL A 51 -8.71 10.06 -2.87
N SER A 52 -8.00 9.38 -1.99
CA SER A 52 -8.18 9.51 -0.55
C SER A 52 -6.86 9.40 0.21
N VAL A 53 -6.85 9.90 1.44
CA VAL A 53 -5.73 9.80 2.37
C VAL A 53 -6.24 9.22 3.68
N ALA A 54 -5.65 8.10 4.09
CA ALA A 54 -5.86 7.51 5.40
C ALA A 54 -4.73 7.96 6.34
N THR A 55 -5.07 8.19 7.60
CA THR A 55 -4.12 8.59 8.64
C THR A 55 -4.46 7.93 9.97
N PHE A 56 -3.43 7.56 10.70
CA PHE A 56 -3.53 6.98 12.03
C PHE A 56 -2.57 7.70 12.96
N SER A 57 -3.01 8.00 14.18
CA SER A 57 -2.16 8.61 15.19
C SER A 57 -2.32 8.00 16.58
N LEU A 58 -1.19 7.86 17.27
CA LEU A 58 -1.11 7.61 18.71
C LEU A 58 -1.10 8.90 19.54
N GLY A 59 -1.05 10.07 18.90
CA GLY A 59 -1.07 11.39 19.51
C GLY A 59 -2.48 11.88 19.83
N THR A 60 -2.64 13.20 19.98
CA THR A 60 -3.93 13.80 20.31
C THR A 60 -4.80 14.07 19.08
N TYR A 61 -6.10 14.27 19.30
CA TYR A 61 -7.02 14.64 18.22
C TYR A 61 -6.64 15.97 17.58
N SER A 62 -6.26 16.96 18.40
CA SER A 62 -5.87 18.28 17.92
C SER A 62 -4.59 18.22 17.10
N ASP A 63 -3.62 17.38 17.47
CA ASP A 63 -2.39 17.21 16.69
C ASP A 63 -2.68 16.61 15.32
N LEU A 64 -3.48 15.54 15.26
CA LEU A 64 -3.85 14.95 13.98
C LEU A 64 -4.74 15.89 13.15
N GLN A 65 -5.68 16.61 13.78
CA GLN A 65 -6.51 17.61 13.12
C GLN A 65 -5.63 18.68 12.45
N ASN A 66 -4.73 19.30 13.22
CA ASN A 66 -3.81 20.30 12.70
C ASN A 66 -2.92 19.74 11.57
N ALA A 67 -2.50 18.48 11.67
CA ALA A 67 -1.69 17.83 10.64
C ALA A 67 -2.46 17.65 9.33
N VAL A 68 -3.70 17.16 9.38
CA VAL A 68 -4.52 16.97 8.17
C VAL A 68 -5.07 18.27 7.59
N ASP A 69 -5.27 19.30 8.41
CA ASP A 69 -5.62 20.65 7.94
C ASP A 69 -4.46 21.25 7.14
N ARG A 70 -3.21 21.10 7.59
CA ARG A 70 -2.02 21.50 6.82
C ARG A 70 -1.88 20.73 5.49
N LEU A 71 -2.26 19.45 5.46
CA LEU A 71 -2.28 18.68 4.21
C LEU A 71 -3.31 19.27 3.23
N ALA A 72 -4.52 19.56 3.69
CA ALA A 72 -5.57 20.13 2.85
C ALA A 72 -5.20 21.53 2.32
N ASP A 73 -4.59 22.37 3.16
CA ASP A 73 -4.04 23.67 2.77
C ASP A 73 -2.97 23.52 1.69
N ARG A 74 -2.00 22.62 1.89
CA ARG A 74 -0.94 22.34 0.91
C ARG A 74 -1.46 21.76 -0.41
N ALA A 75 -2.54 20.98 -0.37
CA ALA A 75 -3.22 20.50 -1.57
C ALA A 75 -3.98 21.62 -2.31
N GLY A 76 -4.08 22.82 -1.72
CA GLY A 76 -4.76 23.98 -2.30
C GLY A 76 -6.28 23.81 -2.39
N SER A 77 -6.86 22.89 -1.62
CA SER A 77 -8.31 22.73 -1.53
C SER A 77 -8.74 21.94 -0.30
N PRO A 78 -9.85 22.31 0.36
CA PRO A 78 -10.41 21.51 1.43
C PRO A 78 -10.82 20.13 0.92
N ALA A 79 -10.69 19.12 1.78
CA ALA A 79 -11.23 17.79 1.49
C ALA A 79 -12.76 17.85 1.37
N SER A 80 -13.32 17.14 0.39
CA SER A 80 -14.77 17.04 0.22
C SER A 80 -15.42 16.15 1.27
N SER A 81 -14.65 15.23 1.85
CA SER A 81 -15.07 14.45 3.02
C SER A 81 -13.93 14.34 4.00
N VAL A 82 -14.24 14.52 5.29
CA VAL A 82 -13.30 14.33 6.40
C VAL A 82 -14.00 13.51 7.47
N SER A 83 -13.40 12.39 7.85
CA SER A 83 -13.80 11.59 9.01
C SER A 83 -12.64 11.54 9.97
N LEU A 84 -12.70 12.29 11.07
CA LEU A 84 -11.69 12.32 12.12
C LEU A 84 -12.32 11.81 13.42
N ARG A 85 -11.79 10.72 13.99
CA ARG A 85 -12.44 10.02 15.11
C ARG A 85 -11.42 9.47 16.10
N ARG A 86 -11.72 9.64 17.40
CA ARG A 86 -11.02 8.94 18.49
C ARG A 86 -11.54 7.50 18.58
N ARG A 87 -10.65 6.54 18.73
CA ARG A 87 -10.98 5.11 18.91
C ARG A 87 -10.02 4.43 19.86
N GLY A 88 -10.46 3.36 20.50
CA GLY A 88 -9.54 2.43 21.15
C GLY A 88 -8.69 1.72 20.09
N TYR A 89 -7.43 1.36 20.41
CA TYR A 89 -6.53 0.73 19.45
C TYR A 89 -7.13 -0.49 18.72
N LYS A 90 -7.75 -1.45 19.44
CA LYS A 90 -8.38 -2.65 18.83
C LYS A 90 -9.45 -2.26 17.81
N GLU A 91 -10.31 -1.31 18.16
CA GLU A 91 -11.37 -0.82 17.28
C GLU A 91 -10.78 -0.13 16.04
N ALA A 92 -9.73 0.69 16.20
CA ALA A 92 -9.03 1.29 15.07
C ALA A 92 -8.45 0.22 14.13
N MET A 93 -7.80 -0.81 14.66
CA MET A 93 -7.27 -1.92 13.85
C MET A 93 -8.39 -2.67 13.11
N LEU A 94 -9.56 -2.87 13.73
CA LEU A 94 -10.72 -3.45 13.06
C LEU A 94 -11.25 -2.57 11.92
N VAL A 95 -11.22 -1.23 12.06
CA VAL A 95 -11.56 -0.32 10.96
C VAL A 95 -10.58 -0.48 9.80
N TYR A 96 -9.27 -0.47 10.08
CA TYR A 96 -8.24 -0.64 9.04
C TYR A 96 -8.28 -2.03 8.38
N ALA A 97 -8.66 -3.06 9.12
CA ALA A 97 -8.86 -4.41 8.59
C ALA A 97 -10.15 -4.56 7.76
N GLY A 98 -11.01 -3.53 7.67
CA GLY A 98 -12.33 -3.64 7.04
C GLY A 98 -13.33 -4.47 7.85
N CYS A 99 -13.04 -4.70 9.13
CA CYS A 99 -13.80 -5.58 10.02
C CYS A 99 -14.71 -4.85 11.03
N ALA A 100 -14.73 -3.52 11.06
CA ALA A 100 -15.43 -2.77 12.12
C ALA A 100 -16.95 -2.99 12.17
N SER A 101 -17.58 -3.42 11.07
CA SER A 101 -19.00 -3.76 11.01
C SER A 101 -19.31 -5.24 11.28
N PHE A 102 -18.30 -6.05 11.56
CA PHE A 102 -18.44 -7.48 11.81
C PHE A 102 -18.27 -7.81 13.29
N SER A 103 -18.94 -8.86 13.76
CA SER A 103 -18.54 -9.50 15.02
C SER A 103 -17.16 -10.13 14.89
N GLU A 104 -16.55 -10.49 16.04
CA GLU A 104 -15.27 -11.20 16.04
C GLU A 104 -15.34 -12.50 15.21
N ASP A 105 -16.40 -13.29 15.38
CA ASP A 105 -16.59 -14.50 14.59
C ASP A 105 -16.78 -14.22 13.10
N GLN A 106 -17.47 -13.13 12.74
CA GLN A 106 -17.72 -12.78 11.35
C GLN A 106 -16.48 -12.23 10.62
N CYS A 107 -15.53 -11.62 11.34
CA CYS A 107 -14.23 -11.14 10.82
C CYS A 107 -13.25 -12.30 10.52
N HIS A 108 -13.75 -13.40 9.95
CA HIS A 108 -12.98 -14.56 9.55
C HIS A 108 -13.51 -15.12 8.22
N LEU A 109 -12.69 -15.94 7.56
CA LEU A 109 -13.18 -16.77 6.45
C LEU A 109 -14.09 -17.88 7.01
N PRO A 110 -15.12 -18.32 6.27
CA PRO A 110 -15.95 -19.44 6.68
C PRO A 110 -15.15 -20.76 6.64
N GLY A 111 -15.34 -21.60 7.66
CA GLY A 111 -14.82 -22.98 7.71
C GLY A 111 -14.41 -23.45 9.10
N ALA A 112 -13.82 -24.65 9.16
CA ALA A 112 -13.42 -25.32 10.41
C ALA A 112 -11.89 -25.41 10.61
N THR A 113 -11.09 -24.93 9.65
CA THR A 113 -9.62 -24.90 9.79
C THR A 113 -9.19 -23.75 10.72
N PRO A 114 -7.99 -23.81 11.34
CA PRO A 114 -7.48 -22.72 12.16
C PRO A 114 -7.60 -21.34 11.49
N GLY A 115 -8.06 -20.33 12.24
CA GLY A 115 -8.31 -18.98 11.73
C GLY A 115 -9.60 -18.82 10.91
N ARG A 116 -10.50 -19.81 10.94
CA ARG A 116 -11.83 -19.76 10.33
C ARG A 116 -12.92 -20.03 11.35
N THR A 117 -14.12 -19.55 11.07
CA THR A 117 -15.29 -19.75 11.93
C THR A 117 -16.48 -20.22 11.09
N SER A 118 -17.47 -20.86 11.73
CA SER A 118 -18.72 -21.24 11.06
C SER A 118 -19.58 -20.03 10.67
N GLN A 119 -19.36 -18.87 11.30
CA GLN A 119 -20.05 -17.61 11.03
C GLN A 119 -19.20 -16.63 10.19
N GLY A 120 -18.05 -17.08 9.66
CA GLY A 120 -17.12 -16.24 8.93
C GLY A 120 -17.79 -15.61 7.70
N ALA A 121 -17.73 -14.29 7.61
CA ALA A 121 -18.39 -13.52 6.55
C ALA A 121 -17.41 -12.95 5.52
N LEU A 122 -16.10 -13.03 5.79
CA LEU A 122 -15.09 -12.55 4.86
C LEU A 122 -15.02 -13.45 3.61
N GLN A 123 -14.68 -12.84 2.50
CA GLN A 123 -14.52 -13.51 1.21
C GLN A 123 -13.07 -13.45 0.74
N ARG A 124 -12.67 -14.41 -0.09
CA ARG A 124 -11.39 -14.34 -0.78
C ARG A 124 -11.52 -13.49 -2.03
N GLU A 125 -10.50 -12.68 -2.26
CA GLU A 125 -10.31 -11.95 -3.51
C GLU A 125 -9.25 -12.64 -4.36
N THR A 126 -9.40 -12.57 -5.69
CA THR A 126 -8.36 -12.98 -6.63
C THR A 126 -7.68 -11.73 -7.18
N TYR A 127 -6.37 -11.64 -7.01
CA TYR A 127 -5.62 -10.46 -7.43
C TYR A 127 -4.18 -10.80 -7.83
N SER A 128 -3.54 -9.86 -8.51
CA SER A 128 -2.10 -9.77 -8.67
C SER A 128 -1.62 -8.46 -8.07
N ALA A 129 -0.37 -8.45 -7.61
CA ALA A 129 0.24 -7.27 -7.02
C ALA A 129 1.66 -7.06 -7.53
N ALA A 130 2.08 -5.80 -7.57
CA ALA A 130 3.45 -5.37 -7.78
C ALA A 130 3.77 -4.25 -6.79
N SER A 131 5.04 -3.91 -6.66
CA SER A 131 5.46 -2.82 -5.78
C SER A 131 6.70 -2.09 -6.27
N ASP A 132 6.83 -0.86 -5.82
CA ASP A 132 8.03 -0.04 -5.97
C ASP A 132 8.32 0.68 -4.66
N PHE A 133 9.59 0.99 -4.43
CA PHE A 133 9.99 2.00 -3.46
C PHE A 133 10.36 3.31 -4.15
N TYR A 134 10.12 4.42 -3.47
CA TYR A 134 10.50 5.75 -3.91
C TYR A 134 11.37 6.41 -2.85
N ASP A 135 12.61 6.71 -3.22
CA ASP A 135 13.58 7.39 -2.33
C ASP A 135 13.46 8.92 -2.39
N ARG A 136 12.71 9.42 -3.36
CA ARG A 136 12.41 10.83 -3.57
C ARG A 136 10.95 10.97 -3.99
N SER A 137 10.45 12.20 -3.95
CA SER A 137 9.12 12.53 -4.45
C SER A 137 8.99 12.22 -5.93
N ILE A 138 7.84 11.66 -6.31
CA ILE A 138 7.43 11.42 -7.68
C ILE A 138 7.24 12.80 -8.36
N PRO A 139 7.97 13.09 -9.45
CA PRO A 139 7.85 14.36 -10.14
C PRO A 139 6.47 14.49 -10.81
N ALA A 140 6.10 15.71 -11.22
CA ALA A 140 4.80 15.98 -11.84
C ALA A 140 4.48 15.06 -13.03
N ALA A 141 5.48 14.74 -13.87
CA ALA A 141 5.32 13.80 -14.97
C ALA A 141 4.99 12.37 -14.50
N GLY A 142 5.60 11.93 -13.40
CA GLY A 142 5.31 10.62 -12.80
C GLY A 142 3.94 10.58 -12.11
N LEU A 143 3.52 11.67 -11.46
CA LEU A 143 2.16 11.78 -10.92
C LEU A 143 1.11 11.76 -12.04
N ALA A 144 1.35 12.50 -13.13
CA ALA A 144 0.47 12.46 -14.29
C ALA A 144 0.37 11.05 -14.90
N ALA A 145 1.51 10.35 -15.02
CA ALA A 145 1.52 8.97 -15.47
C ALA A 145 0.73 8.04 -14.54
N LEU A 146 0.91 8.16 -13.22
CA LEU A 146 0.19 7.38 -12.22
C LEU A 146 -1.33 7.57 -12.30
N LEU A 147 -1.77 8.82 -12.43
CA LEU A 147 -3.20 9.16 -12.57
C LEU A 147 -3.77 8.61 -13.88
N ALA A 148 -3.05 8.71 -14.99
CA ALA A 148 -3.47 8.11 -16.26
C ALA A 148 -3.59 6.59 -16.16
N ARG A 149 -2.72 5.92 -15.39
CA ARG A 149 -2.86 4.48 -15.10
C ARG A 149 -4.11 4.18 -14.28
N ALA A 150 -4.41 4.97 -13.25
CA ALA A 150 -5.65 4.79 -12.46
C ALA A 150 -6.91 4.97 -13.33
N GLU A 151 -6.94 6.00 -14.18
CA GLU A 151 -8.05 6.25 -15.13
C GLU A 151 -8.19 5.12 -16.15
N ALA A 152 -7.07 4.61 -16.68
CA ALA A 152 -7.09 3.48 -17.60
C ALA A 152 -7.72 2.22 -16.98
N PHE A 153 -7.53 1.99 -15.67
CA PHE A 153 -8.20 0.88 -14.98
C PHE A 153 -9.72 1.07 -14.92
N ALA A 154 -10.19 2.28 -14.58
CA ALA A 154 -11.61 2.57 -14.45
C ALA A 154 -12.42 2.28 -15.72
N SER A 155 -11.76 2.31 -16.88
CA SER A 155 -12.36 1.97 -18.18
C SER A 155 -12.60 0.45 -18.39
N GLN A 156 -12.12 -0.41 -17.50
CA GLN A 156 -12.28 -1.86 -17.59
C GLN A 156 -13.66 -2.34 -17.11
N SER A 157 -14.14 -3.43 -17.73
CA SER A 157 -15.51 -3.92 -17.55
C SER A 157 -15.78 -4.65 -16.23
N ALA A 158 -14.75 -5.17 -15.56
CA ALA A 158 -14.88 -5.93 -14.31
C ALA A 158 -13.61 -5.84 -13.45
N GLY A 159 -13.74 -6.00 -12.13
CA GLY A 159 -12.62 -6.01 -11.18
C GLY A 159 -12.40 -4.70 -10.40
N GLY A 160 -11.29 -4.65 -9.67
CA GLY A 160 -10.85 -3.50 -8.87
C GLY A 160 -9.36 -3.21 -9.07
N GLY A 161 -8.99 -1.94 -9.02
CA GLY A 161 -7.62 -1.48 -9.18
C GLY A 161 -7.29 -0.52 -8.05
N SER A 162 -6.23 -0.82 -7.31
CA SER A 162 -5.76 -0.01 -6.18
C SER A 162 -4.31 0.37 -6.38
N ILE A 163 -4.01 1.63 -6.12
CA ILE A 163 -2.64 2.13 -5.97
C ILE A 163 -2.57 2.78 -4.59
N ALA A 164 -1.83 2.17 -3.68
CA ALA A 164 -1.57 2.72 -2.36
C ALA A 164 -0.11 3.20 -2.28
N LEU A 165 0.09 4.45 -1.90
CA LEU A 165 1.38 5.00 -1.52
C LEU A 165 1.41 5.09 0.00
N THR A 166 2.21 4.25 0.64
CA THR A 166 2.37 4.24 2.10
C THR A 166 3.59 5.07 2.49
N ALA A 167 3.42 5.99 3.43
CA ALA A 167 4.52 6.77 3.99
C ALA A 167 5.47 5.86 4.78
N LEU A 168 6.76 6.00 4.50
CA LEU A 168 7.86 5.43 5.27
C LEU A 168 8.59 6.57 6.00
N GLY A 169 9.85 6.37 6.41
CA GLY A 169 10.58 7.34 7.22
C GLY A 169 10.61 6.97 8.69
N GLY A 170 10.83 7.98 9.55
CA GLY A 170 10.80 7.83 11.01
C GLY A 170 11.56 6.60 11.53
N ALA A 171 10.91 5.83 12.38
CA ALA A 171 11.46 4.61 12.97
C ALA A 171 11.93 3.57 11.94
N ILE A 172 11.30 3.50 10.76
CA ILE A 172 11.69 2.55 9.71
C ILE A 172 13.08 2.90 9.18
N ASN A 173 13.36 4.19 8.96
CA ASN A 173 14.60 4.65 8.34
C ASN A 173 15.77 4.84 9.33
N ARG A 174 15.50 4.82 10.65
CA ARG A 174 16.54 4.84 11.70
C ARG A 174 17.27 3.51 11.88
N VAL A 175 16.73 2.41 11.35
CA VAL A 175 17.35 1.08 11.38
C VAL A 175 18.35 0.96 10.23
N ASP A 176 19.54 0.43 10.51
CA ASP A 176 20.56 0.19 9.49
C ASP A 176 20.03 -0.75 8.37
N PRO A 177 20.26 -0.45 7.08
CA PRO A 177 19.83 -1.30 5.96
C PRO A 177 20.28 -2.76 6.04
N SER A 178 21.39 -3.06 6.71
CA SER A 178 21.96 -4.40 6.84
C SER A 178 21.55 -5.14 8.14
N ALA A 179 20.77 -4.48 9.02
CA ALA A 179 20.36 -5.04 10.30
C ALA A 179 19.40 -6.24 10.16
N THR A 180 18.58 -6.26 9.11
CA THR A 180 17.63 -7.35 8.81
C THR A 180 17.60 -7.64 7.32
N ALA A 181 16.81 -8.64 6.89
CA ALA A 181 16.61 -8.94 5.46
C ALA A 181 15.81 -7.85 4.72
N PHE A 182 15.07 -6.99 5.45
CA PHE A 182 14.38 -5.84 4.86
C PHE A 182 15.33 -4.64 4.78
N VAL A 183 15.79 -4.36 3.56
CA VAL A 183 16.86 -3.37 3.29
C VAL A 183 16.37 -1.96 2.96
N HIS A 184 15.08 -1.77 2.71
CA HIS A 184 14.50 -0.52 2.19
C HIS A 184 14.32 0.54 3.29
N ARG A 185 15.42 0.90 3.96
CA ARG A 185 15.49 1.83 5.10
C ARG A 185 15.76 3.28 4.69
N ARG A 186 15.90 3.56 3.40
CA ARG A 186 16.17 4.91 2.88
C ARG A 186 14.99 5.49 2.09
N SER A 187 13.94 4.70 1.90
CA SER A 187 12.82 5.07 1.06
C SER A 187 11.85 5.99 1.80
N ARG A 188 11.22 6.90 1.06
CA ARG A 188 10.17 7.81 1.56
C ARG A 188 8.80 7.16 1.46
N MET A 189 8.58 6.34 0.42
CA MET A 189 7.28 5.74 0.14
C MET A 189 7.43 4.31 -0.37
N LEU A 190 6.48 3.46 0.01
CA LEU A 190 6.22 2.16 -0.61
C LEU A 190 4.95 2.27 -1.44
N ALA A 191 5.03 1.96 -2.73
CA ALA A 191 3.85 1.78 -3.56
C ALA A 191 3.44 0.31 -3.60
N GLN A 192 2.15 0.08 -3.41
CA GLN A 192 1.50 -1.19 -3.71
C GLN A 192 0.51 -0.96 -4.86
N TYR A 193 0.67 -1.73 -5.93
CA TYR A 193 -0.28 -1.78 -7.03
C TYR A 193 -1.02 -3.11 -6.94
N ILE A 194 -2.35 -3.09 -6.89
CA ILE A 194 -3.19 -4.28 -6.87
C ILE A 194 -4.17 -4.21 -8.03
N ALA A 195 -4.31 -5.32 -8.74
CA ALA A 195 -5.37 -5.50 -9.72
C ALA A 195 -6.13 -6.79 -9.38
N SER A 196 -7.43 -6.67 -9.11
CA SER A 196 -8.29 -7.76 -8.68
C SER A 196 -9.41 -8.06 -9.67
N TRP A 197 -9.83 -9.32 -9.70
CA TRP A 197 -10.88 -9.81 -10.59
C TRP A 197 -11.74 -10.84 -9.89
N ARG A 198 -12.90 -11.13 -10.51
CA ARG A 198 -13.83 -12.12 -9.96
C ARG A 198 -13.21 -13.51 -10.02
N PRO A 199 -13.32 -14.31 -8.94
CA PRO A 199 -12.95 -15.72 -8.98
C PRO A 199 -13.57 -16.44 -10.19
N GLY A 200 -12.79 -17.27 -10.87
CA GLY A 200 -13.22 -18.00 -12.07
C GLY A 200 -13.14 -17.23 -13.39
N SER A 201 -12.81 -15.93 -13.38
CA SER A 201 -12.47 -15.19 -14.61
C SER A 201 -10.96 -15.20 -14.86
N SER A 202 -10.53 -14.92 -16.10
CA SER A 202 -9.10 -15.03 -16.47
C SER A 202 -8.20 -13.98 -15.80
N GLY A 203 -8.75 -12.83 -15.42
CA GLY A 203 -7.97 -11.72 -14.85
C GLY A 203 -6.96 -11.10 -15.81
N SER A 204 -6.98 -11.43 -17.11
CA SER A 204 -5.91 -11.06 -18.04
C SER A 204 -5.82 -9.55 -18.26
N ALA A 205 -6.95 -8.84 -18.31
CA ALA A 205 -6.97 -7.38 -18.45
C ALA A 205 -6.35 -6.68 -17.23
N GLN A 206 -6.64 -7.20 -16.03
CA GLN A 206 -6.14 -6.69 -14.76
C GLN A 206 -4.64 -6.94 -14.61
N GLN A 207 -4.18 -8.14 -14.96
CA GLN A 207 -2.76 -8.49 -14.98
C GLN A 207 -1.98 -7.65 -16.01
N ASN A 208 -2.53 -7.44 -17.22
CA ASN A 208 -1.91 -6.57 -18.21
C ASN A 208 -1.85 -5.11 -17.75
N TRP A 209 -2.94 -4.61 -17.16
CA TRP A 209 -2.94 -3.27 -16.57
C TRP A 209 -1.87 -3.12 -15.48
N LEU A 210 -1.72 -4.12 -14.60
CA LEU A 210 -0.73 -4.13 -13.54
C LEU A 210 0.69 -4.08 -14.09
N LYS A 211 0.99 -4.96 -15.07
CA LYS A 211 2.28 -4.99 -15.76
C LYS A 211 2.62 -3.64 -16.40
N ASP A 212 1.68 -3.07 -17.14
CA ASP A 212 1.87 -1.78 -17.80
C ASP A 212 2.03 -0.64 -16.78
N THR A 213 1.31 -0.69 -15.67
CA THR A 213 1.40 0.31 -14.59
C THR A 213 2.76 0.26 -13.91
N HIS A 214 3.23 -0.95 -13.55
CA HIS A 214 4.56 -1.13 -12.96
C HIS A 214 5.66 -0.67 -13.92
N ALA A 215 5.58 -1.05 -15.20
CA ALA A 215 6.52 -0.60 -16.23
C ALA A 215 6.51 0.92 -16.44
N THR A 216 5.33 1.55 -16.41
CA THR A 216 5.16 3.01 -16.53
C THR A 216 5.79 3.76 -15.36
N MET A 217 5.70 3.21 -14.15
CA MET A 217 6.21 3.84 -12.95
C MET A 217 7.70 3.59 -12.69
N ARG A 218 8.26 2.53 -13.27
CA ARG A 218 9.67 2.13 -13.10
C ARG A 218 10.70 3.26 -13.27
N PRO A 219 10.59 4.20 -14.24
CA PRO A 219 11.55 5.30 -14.40
C PRO A 219 11.56 6.31 -13.23
N TYR A 220 10.52 6.32 -12.41
CA TYR A 220 10.38 7.22 -11.26
C TYR A 220 10.72 6.54 -9.92
N ALA A 221 10.76 5.20 -9.89
CA ALA A 221 11.04 4.38 -8.72
C ALA A 221 12.54 4.16 -8.50
N SER A 222 12.90 3.60 -7.33
CA SER A 222 14.29 3.25 -6.99
C SER A 222 14.80 1.97 -7.66
N GLY A 223 13.89 1.17 -8.22
CA GLY A 223 14.18 -0.18 -8.72
C GLY A 223 13.95 -1.30 -7.70
N ALA A 224 13.76 -0.96 -6.42
CA ALA A 224 13.46 -1.92 -5.37
C ALA A 224 11.97 -2.32 -5.34
N ALA A 225 11.69 -3.49 -4.78
CA ALA A 225 10.34 -4.04 -4.61
C ALA A 225 10.23 -4.73 -3.24
N TYR A 226 9.01 -4.91 -2.72
CA TYR A 226 8.81 -5.53 -1.41
C TYR A 226 8.54 -7.03 -1.53
N GLN A 227 9.37 -7.86 -0.89
CA GLN A 227 9.29 -9.33 -0.95
C GLN A 227 7.93 -9.94 -0.56
N ASN A 228 7.17 -9.27 0.32
CA ASN A 228 5.83 -9.73 0.74
C ASN A 228 4.73 -9.37 -0.27
N TYR A 229 5.05 -8.56 -1.28
CA TYR A 229 4.23 -8.34 -2.47
C TYR A 229 4.88 -9.06 -3.64
N THR A 230 4.93 -10.39 -3.51
CA THR A 230 5.62 -11.27 -4.44
C THR A 230 5.07 -11.12 -5.86
N ASP A 231 5.96 -10.77 -6.79
CA ASP A 231 5.66 -10.60 -8.20
C ASP A 231 6.39 -11.70 -8.97
N PRO A 232 5.67 -12.74 -9.46
CA PRO A 232 6.29 -13.84 -10.18
C PRO A 232 6.90 -13.41 -11.53
N THR A 233 6.60 -12.22 -12.02
CA THR A 233 7.14 -11.66 -13.27
C THR A 233 8.43 -10.86 -13.07
N LEU A 234 8.81 -10.57 -11.82
CA LEU A 234 10.00 -9.80 -11.49
C LEU A 234 11.27 -10.64 -11.69
N THR A 235 12.06 -10.29 -12.71
CA THR A 235 13.24 -11.06 -13.12
C THR A 235 14.50 -10.73 -12.32
N ASP A 236 14.62 -9.49 -11.84
CA ASP A 236 15.71 -8.98 -10.99
C ASP A 236 15.39 -9.06 -9.48
N TRP A 237 14.44 -9.93 -9.10
CA TRP A 237 13.87 -10.02 -7.76
C TRP A 237 14.90 -10.11 -6.62
N ARG A 238 16.04 -10.78 -6.82
CA ARG A 238 17.08 -10.92 -5.78
C ARG A 238 17.59 -9.56 -5.33
N THR A 239 17.95 -8.71 -6.30
CA THR A 239 18.44 -7.37 -6.03
C THR A 239 17.28 -6.46 -5.63
N ALA A 240 16.12 -6.56 -6.30
CA ALA A 240 14.98 -5.72 -6.00
C ALA A 240 14.43 -5.92 -4.58
N TYR A 241 14.41 -7.15 -4.05
CA TYR A 241 13.91 -7.49 -2.71
C TYR A 241 14.97 -7.33 -1.62
N PHE A 242 16.22 -7.71 -1.88
CA PHE A 242 17.23 -7.83 -0.82
C PHE A 242 18.41 -6.88 -0.98
N GLY A 243 18.54 -6.15 -2.09
CA GLY A 243 19.66 -5.23 -2.35
C GLY A 243 21.01 -5.84 -1.98
N ASP A 244 21.81 -5.09 -1.23
CA ASP A 244 23.14 -5.51 -0.76
C ASP A 244 23.10 -6.72 0.20
N ALA A 245 21.96 -7.02 0.82
CA ALA A 245 21.82 -8.19 1.69
C ALA A 245 21.72 -9.51 0.92
N ALA A 246 21.46 -9.48 -0.40
CA ALA A 246 21.29 -10.68 -1.22
C ALA A 246 22.46 -11.67 -1.07
N THR A 247 23.71 -11.20 -1.15
CA THR A 247 24.89 -12.05 -1.03
C THR A 247 24.98 -12.73 0.34
N ARG A 248 24.74 -11.98 1.43
CA ARG A 248 24.76 -12.53 2.79
C ARG A 248 23.64 -13.55 2.99
N LEU A 249 22.44 -13.27 2.50
CA LEU A 249 21.29 -14.16 2.64
C LEU A 249 21.46 -15.45 1.81
N THR A 250 22.03 -15.38 0.61
CA THR A 250 22.38 -16.57 -0.19
C THR A 250 23.44 -17.43 0.52
N ALA A 251 24.44 -16.82 1.17
CA ALA A 251 25.41 -17.56 1.97
C ALA A 251 24.76 -18.28 3.18
N LEU A 252 23.84 -17.61 3.86
CA LEU A 252 23.07 -18.20 4.97
C LEU A 252 22.17 -19.34 4.47
N LYS A 253 21.49 -19.17 3.35
CA LYS A 253 20.69 -20.23 2.71
C LYS A 253 21.54 -21.47 2.43
N LYS A 254 22.71 -21.31 1.83
CA LYS A 254 23.63 -22.44 1.57
C LYS A 254 24.10 -23.12 2.85
N LYS A 255 24.30 -22.37 3.94
CA LYS A 255 24.72 -22.91 5.25
C LYS A 255 23.61 -23.72 5.92
N TYR A 256 22.39 -23.22 5.92
CA TYR A 256 21.27 -23.77 6.70
C TYR A 256 20.33 -24.68 5.92
N ASP A 257 20.29 -24.57 4.59
CA ASP A 257 19.50 -25.43 3.69
C ASP A 257 20.30 -25.74 2.40
N PRO A 258 21.44 -26.45 2.52
CA PRO A 258 22.31 -26.78 1.39
C PRO A 258 21.62 -27.65 0.33
N GLU A 259 20.63 -28.45 0.73
CA GLU A 259 19.88 -29.36 -0.13
C GLU A 259 18.65 -28.71 -0.78
N LYS A 260 18.37 -27.43 -0.44
CA LYS A 260 17.21 -26.67 -0.93
C LYS A 260 15.87 -27.38 -0.66
N VAL A 261 15.72 -27.95 0.53
CA VAL A 261 14.45 -28.53 0.99
C VAL A 261 13.34 -27.47 0.96
N PHE A 262 13.66 -26.22 1.33
CA PHE A 262 12.72 -25.09 1.26
C PHE A 262 12.94 -24.29 -0.02
N ASN A 263 12.37 -24.73 -1.14
CA ASN A 263 12.59 -24.12 -2.46
C ASN A 263 11.28 -23.71 -3.15
N PHE A 264 11.31 -22.57 -3.83
CA PHE A 264 10.25 -22.05 -4.69
C PHE A 264 10.87 -21.08 -5.73
N PRO A 265 10.12 -20.64 -6.77
CA PRO A 265 10.70 -19.91 -7.91
C PRO A 265 11.54 -18.66 -7.56
N GLN A 266 11.22 -17.97 -6.46
CA GLN A 266 11.95 -16.79 -5.98
C GLN A 266 12.57 -17.02 -4.58
N SER A 267 12.95 -18.27 -4.28
CA SER A 267 13.73 -18.57 -3.08
C SER A 267 15.23 -18.34 -3.33
N LEU A 268 15.93 -17.85 -2.29
CA LEU A 268 17.38 -17.59 -2.34
C LEU A 268 18.22 -18.84 -2.56
#